data_AF-A0A239L8R1-F1
#
_entry.id   AF-A0A239L8R1-F1
#
_cell.length_a   1.000
_cell.length_b   1.000
_cell.length_c   1.000
_cell.angle_alpha   90.00
_cell.angle_beta   90.00
_cell.angle_gamma   90.00
#
_symmetry.space_group_name_H-M   'P 1'
#
loop_
_entity.id
_entity.type
_entity.pdbx_description
1 polymer ?
#
loop_
_entity_poly.entity_id
_entity_poly.type
_entity_poly.pdbx_seq_one_letter_code
_entity_poly.pdbx_strand_id
1 'polypeptide(L)'
;MTQVEILDTSRDAARGYRVDANRGQRNSRVSSEWFSRPDDERFLSLSDLYASVKTRTDRSRTRTLASADIRVEAHRDAPERLSLLLPGGERSVAPTHWSFGQLAGLVGAPAAYLRQLPAALAGINLQYGLTAHRAEQVKTLEIEDGRVELRAVTGPDYGRIYDHELVEAVQRIAGNGTGDTRWKVPGVLDWSTGIYHPRVDITRDTTTLYASDRDVFLFLVDDTHPIEAGRLPDGSPDLYFRGFYCWNSEVGAKTLGMASFYLRAACQNRNLWVRRGGAIN
;
A
#
# COMPACT_ATOMS: atom_id res chain seq x y z
N MET A 1 33.12 16.38 16.05
CA MET A 1 32.07 15.64 16.77
C MET A 1 30.96 16.62 17.07
N THR A 2 29.90 16.64 16.26
CA THR A 2 28.73 17.51 16.49
C THR A 2 27.84 16.79 17.50
N GLN A 3 27.75 17.35 18.70
CA GLN A 3 26.92 16.86 19.78
C GLN A 3 25.45 17.07 19.39
N VAL A 4 24.74 15.99 19.09
CA VAL A 4 23.29 16.02 18.89
C VAL A 4 22.65 16.05 20.27
N GLU A 5 22.21 17.23 20.70
CA GLU A 5 21.41 17.37 21.92
C GLU A 5 19.98 16.90 21.65
N ILE A 6 19.52 15.91 22.43
CA ILE A 6 18.13 15.47 22.45
C ILE A 6 17.45 16.25 23.57
N LEU A 7 16.61 17.22 23.22
CA LEU A 7 15.85 18.06 24.17
C LEU A 7 14.91 17.21 25.05
N ASP A 8 14.56 17.74 26.23
CA ASP A 8 13.63 17.11 27.18
C ASP A 8 12.18 17.18 26.64
N THR A 9 11.87 16.20 25.78
CA THR A 9 10.83 16.23 24.73
C THR A 9 9.39 16.00 25.21
N SER A 10 9.19 15.59 26.46
CA SER A 10 7.86 15.12 26.92
C SER A 10 6.83 16.24 27.11
N ARG A 11 7.25 17.44 27.56
CA ARG A 11 6.37 18.60 27.79
C ARG A 11 6.04 19.38 26.52
N ASP A 12 6.98 19.46 25.58
CA ASP A 12 6.81 20.20 24.33
C ASP A 12 5.90 19.46 23.33
N ALA A 13 5.94 18.12 23.32
CA ALA A 13 5.02 17.32 22.51
C ALA A 13 3.54 17.54 22.86
N ALA A 14 3.22 17.92 24.11
CA ALA A 14 1.85 18.21 24.53
C ALA A 14 1.37 19.61 24.06
N ARG A 15 2.29 20.56 23.88
CA ARG A 15 2.00 21.92 23.41
C ARG A 15 2.09 22.05 21.88
N GLY A 16 2.80 21.13 21.23
CA GLY A 16 3.09 21.17 19.81
C GLY A 16 4.36 21.97 19.49
N TYR A 17 4.82 21.86 18.25
CA TYR A 17 6.06 22.46 17.76
C TYR A 17 5.76 23.57 16.77
N ARG A 18 6.35 24.76 16.96
CA ARG A 18 6.34 25.79 15.92
C ARG A 18 7.25 25.35 14.78
N VAL A 19 6.71 25.30 13.55
CA VAL A 19 7.45 24.84 12.37
C VAL A 19 7.28 25.80 11.19
N ASP A 20 8.33 25.95 10.39
CA ASP A 20 8.27 26.71 9.13
C ASP A 20 8.11 25.74 7.94
N ALA A 21 6.86 25.55 7.50
CA ALA A 21 6.54 24.69 6.35
C ALA A 21 7.00 25.29 5.01
N ASN A 22 7.11 26.61 4.88
CA ASN A 22 7.43 27.29 3.61
C ASN A 22 8.85 27.00 3.10
N ARG A 23 9.75 26.59 4.01
CA ARG A 23 11.12 26.17 3.68
C ARG A 23 11.21 24.70 3.22
N GLY A 24 10.10 23.96 3.26
CA GLY A 24 9.98 22.60 2.74
C GLY A 24 9.59 22.52 1.26
N GLN A 25 9.73 21.33 0.67
CA GLN A 25 9.08 20.97 -0.59
C GLN A 25 7.80 20.19 -0.28
N ARG A 26 6.71 20.53 -0.97
CA ARG A 26 5.46 19.80 -0.85
C ARG A 26 5.60 18.43 -1.53
N ASN A 27 5.40 17.36 -0.78
CA ASN A 27 5.25 16.00 -1.27
C ASN A 27 3.81 15.54 -1.04
N SER A 28 3.09 15.27 -2.14
CA SER A 28 1.68 14.86 -2.11
C SER A 28 1.47 13.35 -2.25
N ARG A 29 2.52 12.52 -2.18
CA ARG A 29 2.41 11.06 -2.36
C ARG A 29 1.44 10.44 -1.35
N VAL A 30 1.60 10.75 -0.07
CA VAL A 30 0.70 10.24 0.99
C VAL A 30 -0.72 10.80 0.83
N SER A 31 -0.85 12.04 0.36
CA SER A 31 -2.15 12.65 0.02
C SER A 31 -2.87 11.88 -1.10
N SER A 32 -2.14 11.49 -2.16
CA SER A 32 -2.69 10.66 -3.23
C SER A 32 -3.10 9.27 -2.74
N GLU A 33 -2.28 8.65 -1.89
CA GLU A 33 -2.64 7.38 -1.23
C GLU A 33 -3.80 7.55 -0.24
N TRP A 34 -4.07 8.72 0.34
CA TRP A 34 -5.24 8.93 1.21
C TRP A 34 -6.53 9.19 0.41
N PHE A 35 -6.45 10.09 -0.56
CA PHE A 35 -7.61 10.53 -1.35
C PHE A 35 -8.20 9.41 -2.21
N SER A 36 -7.37 8.48 -2.67
CA SER A 36 -7.80 7.36 -3.51
C SER A 36 -8.45 6.21 -2.74
N ARG A 37 -8.38 6.21 -1.39
CA ARG A 37 -8.77 5.05 -0.58
C ARG A 37 -10.11 5.31 0.10
N PRO A 38 -11.10 4.41 -0.07
CA PRO A 38 -12.34 4.45 0.69
C PRO A 38 -12.07 4.12 2.17
N ASP A 39 -13.05 4.38 3.03
CA ASP A 39 -12.84 4.27 4.47
C ASP A 39 -12.47 2.85 4.91
N ASP A 40 -13.04 1.82 4.31
CA ASP A 40 -12.77 0.40 4.60
C ASP A 40 -11.33 -0.03 4.31
N GLU A 41 -10.59 0.72 3.48
CA GLU A 41 -9.17 0.50 3.22
C GLU A 41 -8.25 1.27 4.19
N ARG A 42 -8.80 2.01 5.17
CA ARG A 42 -8.08 2.84 6.13
C ARG A 42 -8.09 2.22 7.53
N PHE A 43 -6.92 2.03 8.11
CA PHE A 43 -6.74 1.33 9.40
C PHE A 43 -6.23 2.28 10.47
N LEU A 44 -6.70 2.15 11.71
CA LEU A 44 -6.31 3.06 12.80
C LEU A 44 -5.05 2.59 13.53
N SER A 45 -4.65 1.34 13.33
CA SER A 45 -3.50 0.75 13.98
C SER A 45 -2.84 -0.31 13.08
N LEU A 46 -1.56 -0.59 13.35
CA LEU A 46 -0.85 -1.66 12.63
C LEU A 46 -1.42 -3.05 12.96
N SER A 47 -1.98 -3.25 14.16
CA SER A 47 -2.60 -4.53 14.54
C SER A 47 -3.87 -4.81 13.75
N ASP A 48 -4.75 -3.82 13.59
CA ASP A 48 -5.98 -3.96 12.79
C ASP A 48 -5.65 -4.22 11.32
N LEU A 49 -4.65 -3.48 10.82
CA LEU A 49 -4.16 -3.66 9.46
C LEU A 49 -3.57 -5.06 9.27
N TYR A 50 -2.68 -5.50 10.16
CA TYR A 50 -2.09 -6.84 10.14
C TYR A 50 -3.16 -7.92 10.15
N ALA A 51 -4.12 -7.85 11.07
CA ALA A 51 -5.20 -8.83 11.18
C ALA A 51 -6.00 -8.95 9.87
N SER A 52 -6.29 -7.81 9.22
CA SER A 52 -7.00 -7.78 7.93
C SER A 52 -6.20 -8.47 6.82
N VAL A 53 -4.95 -8.06 6.58
CA VAL A 53 -4.14 -8.63 5.50
C VAL A 53 -3.72 -10.08 5.79
N LYS A 54 -3.54 -10.45 7.07
CA LYS A 54 -3.24 -11.82 7.48
C LYS A 54 -4.42 -12.75 7.27
N THR A 55 -5.64 -12.33 7.65
CA THR A 55 -6.88 -13.09 7.40
C THR A 55 -7.05 -13.35 5.90
N ARG A 56 -6.72 -12.36 5.07
CA ARG A 56 -6.74 -12.50 3.62
C ARG A 56 -5.73 -13.55 3.13
N THR A 57 -4.49 -13.51 3.61
CA THR A 57 -3.46 -14.49 3.25
C THR A 57 -3.81 -15.91 3.74
N ASP A 58 -4.40 -16.06 4.93
CA ASP A 58 -4.76 -17.37 5.49
C ASP A 58 -5.81 -18.12 4.67
N ARG A 59 -6.60 -17.37 3.91
CA ARG A 59 -7.63 -17.90 3.00
C ARG A 59 -7.12 -18.03 1.56
N SER A 60 -5.83 -17.78 1.36
CA SER A 60 -5.22 -17.74 0.03
C SER A 60 -4.50 -19.04 -0.31
N ARG A 61 -4.45 -19.35 -1.61
CA ARG A 61 -3.73 -20.48 -2.15
C ARG A 61 -2.92 -20.05 -3.35
N THR A 62 -1.65 -20.44 -3.40
CA THR A 62 -0.80 -20.23 -4.57
C THR A 62 -0.56 -21.51 -5.34
N ARG A 63 -0.49 -21.42 -6.66
CA ARG A 63 -0.15 -22.54 -7.54
C ARG A 63 0.80 -22.08 -8.62
N THR A 64 1.74 -22.95 -9.00
CA THR A 64 2.54 -22.77 -10.22
C THR A 64 2.04 -23.77 -11.24
N LEU A 65 1.61 -23.29 -12.42
CA LEU A 65 0.97 -24.11 -13.44
C LEU A 65 1.30 -23.58 -14.84
N ALA A 66 1.22 -24.43 -15.87
CA ALA A 66 1.42 -23.98 -17.24
C ALA A 66 0.20 -23.15 -17.70
N SER A 67 0.44 -22.02 -18.37
CA SER A 67 -0.65 -21.16 -18.86
C SER A 67 -1.63 -21.91 -19.77
N ALA A 68 -1.12 -22.85 -20.58
CA ALA A 68 -1.91 -23.66 -21.51
C ALA A 68 -2.87 -24.64 -20.82
N ASP A 69 -2.64 -24.96 -19.55
CA ASP A 69 -3.51 -25.86 -18.77
C ASP A 69 -4.69 -25.12 -18.13
N ILE A 70 -4.68 -23.78 -18.13
CA ILE A 70 -5.82 -22.96 -17.69
C ILE A 70 -6.93 -23.10 -18.73
N ARG A 71 -8.09 -23.57 -18.29
CA ARG A 71 -9.30 -23.59 -19.12
C ARG A 71 -10.19 -22.41 -18.78
N VAL A 72 -10.65 -21.69 -19.79
CA VAL A 72 -11.59 -20.58 -19.66
C VAL A 72 -13.00 -21.09 -19.86
N GLU A 73 -13.87 -20.83 -18.89
CA GLU A 73 -15.29 -21.17 -18.92
C GLU A 73 -16.11 -19.88 -19.02
N ALA A 74 -16.95 -19.80 -20.04
CA ALA A 74 -17.91 -18.73 -20.21
C ALA A 74 -19.17 -19.29 -20.87
N HIS A 75 -20.33 -19.01 -20.30
CA HIS A 75 -21.62 -19.49 -20.80
C HIS A 75 -22.37 -18.38 -21.55
N ARG A 76 -23.05 -18.75 -22.63
CA ARG A 76 -23.90 -17.80 -23.38
C ARG A 76 -25.06 -17.25 -22.54
N ASP A 77 -25.55 -18.06 -21.61
CA ASP A 77 -26.70 -17.73 -20.76
C ASP A 77 -26.32 -16.83 -19.57
N ALA A 78 -25.03 -16.56 -19.38
CA ALA A 78 -24.49 -15.64 -18.37
C ALA A 78 -23.40 -14.77 -19.02
N PRO A 79 -23.77 -13.84 -19.92
CA PRO A 79 -22.84 -13.11 -20.78
C PRO A 79 -21.85 -12.22 -20.00
N GLU A 80 -22.09 -11.95 -18.73
CA GLU A 80 -21.22 -11.21 -17.82
C GLU A 80 -20.27 -12.09 -16.99
N ARG A 81 -20.40 -13.41 -17.02
CA ARG A 81 -19.64 -14.33 -16.17
C ARG A 81 -18.57 -15.09 -16.95
N LEU A 82 -17.33 -14.90 -16.53
CA LEU A 82 -16.16 -15.66 -16.95
C LEU A 82 -15.51 -16.28 -15.72
N SER A 83 -15.25 -17.58 -15.79
CA SER A 83 -14.51 -18.33 -14.78
C SER A 83 -13.37 -19.13 -15.41
N LEU A 84 -12.46 -19.60 -14.58
CA LEU A 84 -11.31 -20.38 -15.01
C LEU A 84 -11.28 -21.70 -14.25
N LEU A 85 -11.02 -22.80 -14.94
CA LEU A 85 -10.69 -24.06 -14.31
C LEU A 85 -9.16 -24.21 -14.31
N LEU A 86 -8.57 -24.16 -13.12
CA LEU A 86 -7.13 -24.34 -12.94
C LEU A 86 -6.81 -25.84 -12.82
N PRO A 87 -5.68 -26.32 -13.39
CA PRO A 87 -5.29 -27.73 -13.36
C PRO A 87 -5.19 -28.26 -11.93
N GLY A 88 -5.98 -29.28 -11.60
CA GLY A 88 -6.08 -29.88 -10.26
C GLY A 88 -6.93 -29.07 -9.27
N GLY A 89 -7.74 -28.11 -9.75
CA GLY A 89 -8.82 -27.48 -8.98
C GLY A 89 -10.15 -28.13 -9.33
N GLU A 90 -10.97 -28.40 -8.31
CA GLU A 90 -12.33 -28.95 -8.51
C GLU A 90 -13.39 -27.87 -8.74
N ARG A 91 -13.08 -26.62 -8.38
CA ARG A 91 -13.97 -25.47 -8.49
C ARG A 91 -13.42 -24.45 -9.49
N SER A 92 -14.30 -23.86 -10.27
CA SER A 92 -13.95 -22.74 -11.15
C SER A 92 -13.66 -21.49 -10.31
N VAL A 93 -12.67 -20.72 -10.74
CA VAL A 93 -12.22 -19.48 -10.09
C VAL A 93 -12.61 -18.27 -10.91
N ALA A 94 -13.13 -17.22 -10.27
CA ALA A 94 -13.51 -15.99 -10.95
C ALA A 94 -12.32 -15.01 -10.93
N PRO A 95 -11.82 -14.53 -12.08
CA PRO A 95 -10.81 -13.49 -12.08
C PRO A 95 -11.38 -12.16 -11.61
N THR A 96 -10.64 -11.46 -10.74
CA THR A 96 -10.89 -10.05 -10.44
C THR A 96 -10.61 -9.18 -11.67
N HIS A 97 -11.04 -7.92 -11.62
CA HIS A 97 -10.67 -6.95 -12.66
C HIS A 97 -9.15 -6.85 -12.88
N TRP A 98 -8.38 -6.98 -11.79
CA TRP A 98 -6.92 -6.94 -11.81
C TRP A 98 -6.32 -8.19 -12.47
N SER A 99 -6.64 -9.39 -11.97
CA SER A 99 -6.09 -10.63 -12.51
C SER A 99 -6.56 -10.94 -13.93
N PHE A 100 -7.77 -10.50 -14.32
CA PHE A 100 -8.19 -10.51 -15.73
C PHE A 100 -7.25 -9.66 -16.60
N GLY A 101 -6.85 -8.48 -16.11
CA GLY A 101 -5.87 -7.65 -16.79
C GLY A 101 -4.51 -8.32 -16.91
N GLN A 102 -4.07 -9.04 -15.88
CA GLN A 102 -2.84 -9.82 -15.91
C GLN A 102 -2.91 -10.99 -16.90
N LEU A 103 -4.02 -11.72 -16.95
CA LEU A 103 -4.25 -12.80 -17.93
C LEU A 103 -4.23 -12.28 -19.36
N ALA A 104 -4.91 -11.16 -19.62
CA ALA A 104 -4.90 -10.52 -20.93
C ALA A 104 -3.48 -10.06 -21.30
N GLY A 105 -2.76 -9.43 -20.37
CA GLY A 105 -1.38 -9.00 -20.57
C GLY A 105 -0.42 -10.15 -20.85
N LEU A 106 -0.58 -11.28 -20.15
CA LEU A 106 0.20 -12.51 -20.37
C LEU A 106 0.11 -12.97 -21.83
N VAL A 107 -1.08 -12.95 -22.41
CA VAL A 107 -1.30 -13.41 -23.79
C VAL A 107 -1.16 -12.29 -24.84
N GLY A 108 -0.66 -11.12 -24.44
CA GLY A 108 -0.49 -9.95 -25.33
C GLY A 108 -1.81 -9.33 -25.80
N ALA A 109 -2.94 -9.61 -25.14
CA ALA A 109 -4.25 -9.10 -25.51
C ALA A 109 -4.59 -7.78 -24.78
N PRO A 110 -5.26 -6.82 -25.45
CA PRO A 110 -5.70 -5.58 -24.80
C PRO A 110 -6.83 -5.83 -23.80
N ALA A 111 -6.53 -5.78 -22.50
CA ALA A 111 -7.50 -6.04 -21.42
C ALA A 111 -8.74 -5.14 -21.49
N ALA A 112 -8.57 -3.85 -21.83
CA ALA A 112 -9.66 -2.89 -21.93
C ALA A 112 -10.67 -3.28 -23.02
N TYR A 113 -10.20 -3.80 -24.16
CA TYR A 113 -11.05 -4.29 -25.23
C TYR A 113 -11.77 -5.57 -24.82
N LEU A 114 -11.05 -6.55 -24.26
CA LEU A 114 -11.65 -7.82 -23.83
C LEU A 114 -12.75 -7.63 -22.78
N ARG A 115 -12.65 -6.63 -21.91
CA ARG A 115 -13.70 -6.30 -20.91
C ARG A 115 -14.99 -5.76 -21.51
N GLN A 116 -14.96 -5.24 -22.74
CA GLN A 116 -16.16 -4.74 -23.43
C GLN A 116 -16.89 -5.86 -24.19
N LEU A 117 -16.25 -7.02 -24.36
CA LEU A 117 -16.83 -8.16 -25.04
C LEU A 117 -17.74 -8.96 -24.09
N PRO A 118 -18.79 -9.61 -24.61
CA PRO A 118 -19.47 -10.68 -23.90
C PRO A 118 -18.46 -11.73 -23.42
N ALA A 119 -18.68 -12.30 -22.23
CA ALA A 119 -17.78 -13.25 -21.57
C ALA A 119 -17.40 -14.42 -22.48
N ALA A 120 -18.32 -14.91 -23.32
CA ALA A 120 -18.03 -15.97 -24.29
C ALA A 120 -16.94 -15.57 -25.31
N LEU A 121 -17.01 -14.35 -25.86
CA LEU A 121 -16.02 -13.85 -26.81
C LEU A 121 -14.69 -13.52 -26.12
N ALA A 122 -14.74 -12.87 -24.97
CA ALA A 122 -13.55 -12.63 -24.15
C ALA A 122 -12.86 -13.95 -23.79
N GLY A 123 -13.64 -14.97 -23.42
CA GLY A 123 -13.16 -16.28 -23.03
C GLY A 123 -12.51 -17.05 -24.17
N ILE A 124 -13.08 -17.03 -25.38
CA ILE A 124 -12.46 -17.64 -26.57
C ILE A 124 -11.12 -16.97 -26.89
N ASN A 125 -11.07 -15.63 -26.86
CA ASN A 125 -9.84 -14.89 -27.14
C ASN A 125 -8.75 -15.18 -26.09
N LEU A 126 -9.13 -15.21 -24.80
CA LEU A 126 -8.21 -15.58 -23.72
C LEU A 126 -7.74 -17.03 -23.83
N GLN A 127 -8.64 -17.97 -24.10
CA GLN A 127 -8.29 -19.39 -24.25
C GLN A 127 -7.31 -19.60 -25.41
N TYR A 128 -7.57 -18.98 -26.56
CA TYR A 128 -6.65 -19.02 -27.71
C TYR A 128 -5.27 -18.51 -27.32
N GLY A 129 -5.22 -17.36 -26.66
CA GLY A 129 -3.99 -16.77 -26.15
C GLY A 129 -3.24 -17.71 -25.20
N LEU A 130 -3.93 -18.26 -24.19
CA LEU A 130 -3.35 -19.14 -23.17
C LEU A 130 -2.77 -20.44 -23.75
N THR A 131 -3.44 -21.02 -24.75
CA THR A 131 -2.98 -22.24 -25.44
C THR A 131 -1.83 -21.96 -26.42
N ALA A 132 -1.86 -20.82 -27.12
CA ALA A 132 -0.79 -20.43 -28.04
C ALA A 132 0.45 -19.87 -27.32
N HIS A 133 0.30 -19.48 -26.06
CA HIS A 133 1.36 -18.97 -25.22
C HIS A 133 2.39 -20.07 -24.94
N ARG A 134 3.64 -19.85 -25.37
CA ARG A 134 4.73 -20.83 -25.37
C ARG A 134 5.08 -21.26 -23.94
N ALA A 135 4.46 -22.37 -23.47
CA ALA A 135 4.60 -23.00 -22.15
C ALA A 135 5.27 -22.16 -21.04
N GLU A 136 4.76 -20.95 -20.76
CA GLU A 136 5.18 -20.20 -19.58
C GLU A 136 4.43 -20.74 -18.37
N GLN A 137 5.19 -21.07 -17.33
CA GLN A 137 4.61 -21.31 -16.03
C GLN A 137 4.14 -19.98 -15.45
N VAL A 138 2.96 -19.97 -14.86
CA VAL A 138 2.41 -18.81 -14.14
C VAL A 138 2.17 -19.18 -12.70
N LYS A 139 2.29 -18.18 -11.82
CA LYS A 139 1.90 -18.26 -10.42
C LYS A 139 0.54 -17.62 -10.23
N THR A 140 -0.44 -18.41 -9.78
CA THR A 140 -1.75 -17.92 -9.38
C THR A 140 -1.78 -17.59 -7.88
N LEU A 141 -2.58 -16.60 -7.50
CA LEU A 141 -3.03 -16.39 -6.12
C LEU A 141 -4.55 -16.43 -6.11
N GLU A 142 -5.11 -17.43 -5.46
CA GLU A 142 -6.53 -17.63 -5.25
C GLU A 142 -6.90 -17.24 -3.82
N ILE A 143 -8.11 -16.72 -3.60
CA ILE A 143 -8.67 -16.48 -2.27
C ILE A 143 -10.07 -17.07 -2.22
N GLU A 144 -10.37 -17.79 -1.14
CA GLU A 144 -11.71 -18.33 -0.90
C GLU A 144 -12.51 -17.41 0.02
N ASP A 145 -13.46 -16.65 -0.57
CA ASP A 145 -14.42 -15.81 0.15
C ASP A 145 -15.85 -15.93 -0.36
N GLY A 146 -16.52 -17.01 0.08
CA GLY A 146 -17.81 -17.45 -0.44
C GLY A 146 -17.69 -18.10 -1.83
N ARG A 147 -17.00 -17.41 -2.75
CA ARG A 147 -16.52 -17.96 -4.03
C ARG A 147 -14.99 -17.94 -4.08
N VAL A 148 -14.41 -18.76 -4.93
CA VAL A 148 -12.96 -18.74 -5.18
C VAL A 148 -12.66 -17.65 -6.21
N GLU A 149 -11.91 -16.63 -5.79
CA GLU A 149 -11.48 -15.54 -6.65
C GLU A 149 -10.00 -15.68 -7.00
N LEU A 150 -9.68 -15.50 -8.28
CA LEU A 150 -8.31 -15.38 -8.73
C LEU A 150 -7.88 -13.92 -8.57
N ARG A 151 -6.97 -13.67 -7.63
CA ARG A 151 -6.48 -12.34 -7.25
C ARG A 151 -5.28 -11.89 -8.05
N ALA A 152 -4.42 -12.83 -8.42
CA ALA A 152 -3.24 -12.53 -9.21
C ALA A 152 -2.87 -13.67 -10.17
N VAL A 153 -2.32 -13.28 -11.31
CA VAL A 153 -1.56 -14.14 -12.24
C VAL A 153 -0.24 -13.43 -12.51
N THR A 154 0.85 -14.02 -12.04
CA THR A 154 2.20 -13.44 -12.16
C THR A 154 3.14 -14.43 -12.84
N GLY A 155 4.28 -13.94 -13.32
CA GLY A 155 5.33 -14.81 -13.86
C GLY A 155 5.86 -15.82 -12.83
N PRO A 156 6.59 -16.86 -13.29
CA PRO A 156 7.07 -17.94 -12.44
C PRO A 156 8.14 -17.46 -11.46
N ASP A 157 8.91 -16.44 -11.84
CA ASP A 157 9.98 -15.86 -11.02
C ASP A 157 9.46 -14.81 -10.02
N TYR A 158 8.15 -14.55 -9.99
CA TYR A 158 7.59 -13.61 -9.03
C TYR A 158 7.77 -14.12 -7.60
N GLY A 159 8.66 -13.46 -6.86
CA GLY A 159 8.88 -13.64 -5.42
C GLY A 159 7.81 -12.87 -4.66
N ARG A 160 6.76 -13.58 -4.22
CA ARG A 160 5.63 -12.98 -3.52
C ARG A 160 6.00 -12.73 -2.06
N ILE A 161 5.98 -11.46 -1.68
CA ILE A 161 5.99 -11.03 -0.28
C ILE A 161 4.54 -10.68 0.03
N TYR A 162 3.97 -11.35 1.02
CA TYR A 162 2.60 -11.08 1.44
C TYR A 162 2.54 -9.75 2.20
N ASP A 163 1.42 -9.05 2.07
CA ASP A 163 1.28 -7.72 2.70
C ASP A 163 1.41 -7.82 4.23
N HIS A 164 0.97 -8.93 4.83
CA HIS A 164 1.12 -9.17 6.27
C HIS A 164 2.58 -9.28 6.72
N GLU A 165 3.49 -9.78 5.88
CA GLU A 165 4.92 -9.89 6.22
C GLU A 165 5.56 -8.50 6.31
N LEU A 166 5.19 -7.58 5.41
CA LEU A 166 5.63 -6.19 5.50
C LEU A 166 5.09 -5.53 6.77
N VAL A 167 3.79 -5.68 7.04
CA VAL A 167 3.17 -5.07 8.22
C VAL A 167 3.80 -5.61 9.50
N GLU A 168 4.02 -6.93 9.60
CA GLU A 168 4.69 -7.56 10.73
C GLU A 168 6.11 -7.03 10.92
N ALA A 169 6.88 -6.89 9.85
CA ALA A 169 8.23 -6.33 9.91
C ALA A 169 8.22 -4.89 10.46
N VAL A 170 7.24 -4.07 10.06
CA VAL A 170 7.07 -2.72 10.60
C VAL A 170 6.59 -2.75 12.06
N GLN A 171 5.71 -3.67 12.45
CA GLN A 171 5.27 -3.81 13.85
C GLN A 171 6.43 -4.13 14.80
N ARG A 172 7.44 -4.89 14.36
CA ARG A 172 8.63 -5.16 15.19
C ARG A 172 9.39 -3.90 15.60
N ILE A 173 9.32 -2.82 14.81
CA ILE A 173 10.01 -1.54 15.10
C ILE A 173 9.07 -0.46 15.65
N ALA A 174 7.81 -0.45 15.21
CA ALA A 174 6.86 0.62 15.48
C ALA A 174 5.77 0.23 16.48
N GLY A 175 5.72 -1.05 16.88
CA GLY A 175 4.65 -1.64 17.66
C GLY A 175 3.30 -1.47 16.96
N ASN A 176 2.33 -0.81 17.60
CA ASN A 176 1.01 -0.61 17.03
C ASN A 176 0.92 0.62 16.11
N GLY A 177 1.97 1.45 16.06
CA GLY A 177 1.98 2.69 15.29
C GLY A 177 1.05 3.77 15.86
N THR A 178 0.60 3.60 17.11
CA THR A 178 -0.34 4.51 17.79
C THR A 178 0.33 5.36 18.86
N GLY A 179 1.67 5.40 18.90
CA GLY A 179 2.46 6.13 19.88
C GLY A 179 2.96 5.28 21.06
N ASP A 180 2.80 3.95 20.96
CA ASP A 180 3.37 2.96 21.86
C ASP A 180 4.91 2.85 21.73
N THR A 181 5.45 3.20 20.56
CA THR A 181 6.87 3.45 20.33
C THR A 181 7.08 4.90 19.84
N ARG A 182 8.33 5.27 19.53
CA ARG A 182 8.64 6.56 18.89
C ARG A 182 7.98 6.70 17.50
N TRP A 183 7.71 5.58 16.82
CA TRP A 183 7.14 5.57 15.48
C TRP A 183 5.63 5.45 15.55
N LYS A 184 4.94 6.43 14.98
CA LYS A 184 3.48 6.47 14.99
C LYS A 184 2.90 7.13 13.75
N VAL A 185 1.58 7.01 13.59
CA VAL A 185 0.82 7.81 12.63
C VAL A 185 1.12 9.31 12.87
N PRO A 186 1.34 10.10 11.82
CA PRO A 186 1.72 11.49 11.95
C PRO A 186 0.67 12.36 12.64
N GLY A 187 1.18 13.32 13.40
CA GLY A 187 0.47 14.50 13.81
C GLY A 187 0.00 15.39 12.66
N VAL A 188 -0.52 16.54 13.02
CA VAL A 188 -1.13 17.48 12.07
C VAL A 188 -0.64 18.91 12.35
N LEU A 189 -0.28 19.61 11.27
CA LEU A 189 -0.05 21.04 11.25
C LEU A 189 -1.37 21.80 11.26
N ASP A 190 -1.53 22.68 12.24
CA ASP A 190 -2.53 23.74 12.22
C ASP A 190 -1.99 24.94 11.43
N TRP A 191 -2.60 25.20 10.27
CA TRP A 191 -2.21 26.30 9.39
C TRP A 191 -2.50 27.69 9.96
N SER A 192 -3.48 27.79 10.87
CA SER A 192 -3.86 29.08 11.45
C SER A 192 -2.82 29.59 12.46
N THR A 193 -2.13 28.65 13.13
CA THR A 193 -1.16 28.96 14.18
C THR A 193 0.29 28.64 13.79
N GLY A 194 0.50 27.82 12.75
CA GLY A 194 1.83 27.30 12.38
C GLY A 194 2.38 26.28 13.38
N ILE A 195 1.51 25.73 14.24
CA ILE A 195 1.88 24.75 15.26
C ILE A 195 1.60 23.35 14.73
N TYR A 196 2.62 22.50 14.75
CA TYR A 196 2.52 21.08 14.47
C TYR A 196 2.21 20.32 15.76
N HIS A 197 1.06 19.66 15.80
CA HIS A 197 0.61 18.86 16.94
C HIS A 197 0.97 17.40 16.70
N PRO A 198 1.98 16.83 17.40
CA PRO A 198 2.35 15.43 17.22
C PRO A 198 1.29 14.49 17.82
N ARG A 199 0.60 14.88 18.89
CA ARG A 199 -0.41 14.03 19.55
C ARG A 199 -1.80 14.44 19.11
N VAL A 200 -2.28 13.81 18.04
CA VAL A 200 -3.66 13.94 17.54
C VAL A 200 -4.31 12.57 17.51
N ASP A 201 -5.64 12.54 17.65
CA ASP A 201 -6.40 11.30 17.58
C ASP A 201 -6.27 10.67 16.18
N ILE A 202 -6.13 9.35 16.17
CA ILE A 202 -6.05 8.55 14.95
C ILE A 202 -7.47 8.16 14.55
N THR A 203 -7.97 8.75 13.47
CA THR A 203 -9.29 8.54 12.88
C THR A 203 -9.13 8.15 11.42
N ARG A 204 -10.23 7.85 10.72
CA ARG A 204 -10.20 7.56 9.28
C ARG A 204 -9.68 8.74 8.45
N ASP A 205 -9.91 9.97 8.93
CA ASP A 205 -9.39 11.19 8.29
C ASP A 205 -7.92 11.48 8.64
N THR A 206 -7.38 10.83 9.69
CA THR A 206 -6.02 11.09 10.15
C THR A 206 -5.01 9.98 10.00
N THR A 207 -5.46 8.76 9.76
CA THR A 207 -4.57 7.65 9.53
C THR A 207 -3.78 7.76 8.23
N THR A 208 -2.63 7.10 8.23
CA THR A 208 -1.70 6.94 7.11
C THR A 208 -1.36 5.48 6.87
N LEU A 209 -2.22 4.58 7.35
CA LEU A 209 -2.12 3.13 7.22
C LEU A 209 -3.25 2.65 6.30
N TYR A 210 -2.88 2.09 5.15
CA TYR A 210 -3.83 1.69 4.13
C TYR A 210 -3.55 0.27 3.63
N ALA A 211 -4.61 -0.48 3.36
CA ALA A 211 -4.53 -1.68 2.53
C ALA A 211 -5.77 -1.83 1.69
N SER A 212 -5.54 -2.10 0.40
CA SER A 212 -6.56 -2.36 -0.58
C SER A 212 -6.55 -3.82 -1.02
N ASP A 213 -7.39 -4.13 -2.00
CA ASP A 213 -7.37 -5.39 -2.69
C ASP A 213 -6.05 -5.65 -3.48
N ARG A 214 -5.27 -4.60 -3.75
CA ARG A 214 -4.06 -4.67 -4.59
C ARG A 214 -2.76 -4.37 -3.87
N ASP A 215 -2.75 -3.55 -2.84
CA ASP A 215 -1.52 -3.08 -2.21
C ASP A 215 -1.73 -2.64 -0.77
N VAL A 216 -0.62 -2.55 -0.04
CA VAL A 216 -0.53 -1.97 1.31
C VAL A 216 0.40 -0.76 1.27
N PHE A 217 0.06 0.27 2.04
CA PHE A 217 0.87 1.47 2.23
C PHE A 217 0.87 1.88 3.70
N LEU A 218 2.05 2.12 4.24
CA LEU A 218 2.28 2.52 5.63
C LEU A 218 3.09 3.80 5.63
N PHE A 219 2.69 4.82 6.38
CA PHE A 219 3.54 5.98 6.66
C PHE A 219 3.54 6.28 8.15
N LEU A 220 4.74 6.28 8.74
CA LEU A 220 4.97 6.53 10.16
C LEU A 220 6.05 7.59 10.36
N VAL A 221 6.02 8.27 11.50
CA VAL A 221 6.95 9.33 11.88
C VAL A 221 7.40 9.19 13.32
N ASP A 222 8.60 9.68 13.59
CA ASP A 222 9.07 10.08 14.92
C ASP A 222 8.99 11.60 15.01
N ASP A 223 7.79 12.08 15.32
CA ASP A 223 7.46 13.50 15.41
C ASP A 223 7.35 14.01 16.86
N THR A 224 7.65 13.13 17.82
CA THR A 224 7.76 13.49 19.24
C THR A 224 9.21 13.81 19.65
N HIS A 225 10.19 13.40 18.84
CA HIS A 225 11.61 13.67 19.06
C HIS A 225 12.21 14.48 17.89
N PRO A 226 11.92 15.80 17.81
CA PRO A 226 12.44 16.65 16.73
C PRO A 226 13.97 16.70 16.72
N ILE A 227 14.50 16.94 15.53
CA ILE A 227 15.89 17.32 15.31
C ILE A 227 15.92 18.82 15.04
N GLU A 228 16.73 19.54 15.82
CA GLU A 228 17.11 20.91 15.49
C GLU A 228 18.26 20.88 14.47
N ALA A 229 18.06 21.55 13.32
CA ALA A 229 19.10 21.70 12.30
C ALA A 229 19.29 23.18 11.95
N GLY A 230 19.83 23.93 12.93
CA GLY A 230 20.10 25.36 12.81
C GLY A 230 18.96 26.21 13.37
N ARG A 231 18.99 27.50 13.04
CA ARG A 231 18.02 28.49 13.51
C ARG A 231 17.28 29.15 12.35
N LEU A 232 16.04 29.50 12.58
CA LEU A 232 15.23 30.36 11.71
C LEU A 232 15.71 31.83 11.81
N PRO A 233 15.32 32.70 10.86
CA PRO A 233 15.73 34.12 10.88
C PRO A 233 15.34 34.87 12.15
N ASP A 234 14.29 34.41 12.84
CA ASP A 234 13.83 34.95 14.12
C ASP A 234 14.59 34.39 15.35
N GLY A 235 15.60 33.54 15.12
CA GLY A 235 16.44 32.93 16.16
C GLY A 235 15.86 31.65 16.77
N SER A 236 14.62 31.28 16.44
CA SER A 236 13.99 30.04 16.90
C SER A 236 14.60 28.80 16.23
N PRO A 237 14.51 27.61 16.84
CA PRO A 237 15.13 26.39 16.29
C PRO A 237 14.44 25.93 15.01
N ASP A 238 15.21 25.52 14.00
CA ASP A 238 14.68 24.94 12.76
C ASP A 238 14.47 23.43 12.94
N LEU A 239 13.21 23.02 13.15
CA LEU A 239 12.86 21.65 13.53
C LEU A 239 12.53 20.75 12.33
N TYR A 240 13.00 19.50 12.42
CA TYR A 240 12.70 18.42 11.49
C TYR A 240 12.32 17.15 12.24
N PHE A 241 11.43 16.38 11.65
CA PHE A 241 11.00 15.07 12.13
C PHE A 241 11.48 13.99 11.19
N ARG A 242 11.62 12.77 11.70
CA ARG A 242 11.98 11.60 10.90
C ARG A 242 10.69 10.94 10.41
N GLY A 243 10.63 10.56 9.15
CA GLY A 243 9.50 9.82 8.60
C GLY A 243 9.98 8.73 7.64
N PHE A 244 9.18 7.68 7.53
CA PHE A 244 9.36 6.69 6.49
C PHE A 244 8.01 6.17 6.02
N TYR A 245 7.92 5.82 4.75
CA TYR A 245 6.81 5.04 4.24
C TYR A 245 7.29 3.72 3.64
N CYS A 246 6.45 2.70 3.76
CA CYS A 246 6.65 1.38 3.18
C CYS A 246 5.43 1.03 2.33
N TRP A 247 5.64 0.28 1.26
CA TRP A 247 4.55 -0.21 0.43
C TRP A 247 4.89 -1.58 -0.14
N ASN A 248 3.87 -2.38 -0.39
CA ASN A 248 3.99 -3.67 -1.05
C ASN A 248 2.72 -3.97 -1.84
N SER A 249 2.82 -4.89 -2.78
CA SER A 249 1.66 -5.48 -3.41
C SER A 249 1.94 -6.96 -3.59
N GLU A 250 1.23 -7.78 -2.81
CA GLU A 250 1.33 -9.21 -2.97
C GLU A 250 0.78 -9.69 -4.32
N VAL A 251 -0.04 -8.90 -5.02
CA VAL A 251 -0.66 -9.25 -6.33
C VAL A 251 0.07 -8.69 -7.56
N GLY A 252 1.22 -8.03 -7.37
CA GLY A 252 2.05 -7.51 -8.47
C GLY A 252 1.61 -6.15 -9.04
N ALA A 253 0.86 -5.35 -8.28
CA ALA A 253 0.49 -3.98 -8.67
C ALA A 253 1.60 -2.95 -8.38
N LYS A 254 2.46 -3.23 -7.39
CA LYS A 254 3.60 -2.41 -6.98
C LYS A 254 4.76 -3.31 -6.56
N THR A 255 5.99 -2.82 -6.68
CA THR A 255 7.15 -3.48 -6.05
C THR A 255 7.17 -3.19 -4.56
N LEU A 256 7.72 -4.11 -3.76
CA LEU A 256 8.08 -3.80 -2.37
C LEU A 256 9.03 -2.60 -2.37
N GLY A 257 8.79 -1.64 -1.48
CA GLY A 257 9.71 -0.54 -1.28
C GLY A 257 9.53 0.16 0.06
N MET A 258 10.56 0.91 0.42
CA MET A 258 10.61 1.76 1.59
C MET A 258 11.33 3.05 1.19
N ALA A 259 10.91 4.19 1.75
CA ALA A 259 11.68 5.42 1.66
C ALA A 259 11.68 6.15 3.00
N SER A 260 12.82 6.67 3.38
CA SER A 260 13.01 7.49 4.59
C SER A 260 13.31 8.94 4.23
N PHE A 261 12.83 9.87 5.03
CA PHE A 261 12.97 11.30 4.78
C PHE A 261 12.87 12.12 6.07
N TYR A 262 13.29 13.38 5.97
CA TYR A 262 13.03 14.38 6.99
C TYR A 262 11.85 15.25 6.56
N LEU A 263 10.86 15.41 7.44
CA LEU A 263 9.72 16.28 7.25
C LEU A 263 9.69 17.41 8.27
N ARG A 264 9.17 18.56 7.86
CA ARG A 264 8.90 19.73 8.71
C ARG A 264 7.49 19.69 9.27
N ALA A 265 6.54 19.15 8.50
CA ALA A 265 5.14 19.06 8.86
C ALA A 265 4.39 18.06 7.99
N ALA A 266 3.29 17.53 8.52
CA ALA A 266 2.24 16.85 7.79
C ALA A 266 0.91 17.60 8.06
N CYS A 267 0.05 17.78 7.06
CA CYS A 267 -1.26 18.40 7.26
C CYS A 267 -2.41 17.36 7.24
N GLN A 268 -3.64 17.82 7.53
CA GLN A 268 -4.83 16.96 7.53
C GLN A 268 -5.06 16.25 6.19
N ASN A 269 -4.83 16.93 5.07
CA ASN A 269 -4.91 16.35 3.72
C ASN A 269 -3.70 15.46 3.36
N ARG A 270 -2.89 15.06 4.35
CA ARG A 270 -1.71 14.20 4.23
C ARG A 270 -0.67 14.67 3.20
N ASN A 271 -0.63 15.98 2.93
CA ASN A 271 0.52 16.58 2.27
C ASN A 271 1.66 16.68 3.27
N LEU A 272 2.88 16.41 2.80
CA LEU A 272 4.08 16.48 3.60
C LEU A 272 4.94 17.66 3.13
N TRP A 273 5.58 18.34 4.07
CA TRP A 273 6.60 19.35 3.77
C TRP A 273 7.96 18.75 4.10
N VAL A 274 8.62 18.20 3.09
CA VAL A 274 9.92 17.52 3.26
C VAL A 274 11.07 18.51 3.10
N ARG A 275 12.22 18.20 3.68
CA ARG A 275 13.44 19.01 3.50
C ARG A 275 13.80 19.09 2.02
N ARG A 276 14.13 20.30 1.52
CA ARG A 276 14.70 20.51 0.18
C ARG A 276 15.98 19.67 0.03
N GLY A 277 15.98 18.71 -0.90
CA GLY A 277 17.17 17.94 -1.30
C GLY A 277 17.46 16.65 -0.53
N GLY A 278 16.45 15.98 0.05
CA GLY A 278 16.67 14.74 0.80
C GLY A 278 15.50 13.76 0.76
N ALA A 279 15.07 13.36 -0.43
CA ALA A 279 14.55 12.01 -0.58
C ALA A 279 15.79 11.11 -0.72
N ILE A 280 16.06 10.28 0.29
CA ILE A 280 16.94 9.13 0.07
C ILE A 280 16.06 8.14 -0.70
N ASN A 281 16.14 8.20 -2.03
CA ASN A 281 15.61 7.16 -2.91
C ASN A 281 16.52 5.94 -2.86
#